data_AF-A0A955K155-F1
#
_entry.id   AF-A0A955K155-F1
#
_cell.length_a   1.000
_cell.length_b   1.000
_cell.length_c   1.000
_cell.angle_alpha   90.00
_cell.angle_beta   90.00
_cell.angle_gamma   90.00
#
_symmetry.space_group_name_H-M   'P 1'
#
loop_
_entity.id
_entity.type
_entity.pdbx_description
1 polymer ?
#
loop_
_entity_poly.entity_id
_entity_poly.type
_entity_poly.pdbx_seq_one_letter_code
_entity_poly.pdbx_strand_id
1 'polypeptide(L)'
;MEKQGKNKNQHLLRGVKKTGGLLNSGFSIVKSSKLTTYILVLIVGIGLGYGGGRLLPSSSESDVKTKSSSLAAKPRAELTEKEKLQLQYERVDKDVIKSKEKVDDDLVDKDITDAQSEMINNKIDEVAIIRKTLDNTKDEDRKKLKELKLELRKWSTENDVRNSYVSRVL
;
A
#
# COMPACT_ATOMS: atom_id res chain seq x y z
N MET A 1 -35.68 60.38 15.19
CA MET A 1 -35.64 59.78 13.84
C MET A 1 -34.37 60.26 13.17
N GLU A 2 -33.35 59.41 13.01
CA GLU A 2 -32.18 59.73 12.19
C GLU A 2 -31.55 58.43 11.64
N LYS A 3 -31.03 58.53 10.42
CA LYS A 3 -30.85 57.45 9.45
C LYS A 3 -29.45 56.84 9.47
N GLN A 4 -29.41 55.60 8.99
CA GLN A 4 -28.31 54.82 8.42
C GLN A 4 -27.01 55.56 8.04
N GLY A 5 -25.88 54.95 8.41
CA GLY A 5 -24.58 55.13 7.77
C GLY A 5 -23.96 53.79 7.39
N LYS A 6 -24.22 53.33 6.15
CA LYS A 6 -23.40 52.31 5.45
C LYS A 6 -22.36 53.05 4.62
N ASN A 7 -21.06 52.70 4.70
CA ASN A 7 -20.29 52.29 3.51
C ASN A 7 -18.79 52.06 3.73
N LYS A 8 -18.32 51.03 3.00
CA LYS A 8 -17.08 50.96 2.20
C LYS A 8 -15.75 51.15 2.91
N ASN A 9 -15.06 50.05 3.15
CA ASN A 9 -13.62 49.98 2.89
C ASN A 9 -13.32 48.69 2.13
N GLN A 10 -13.36 48.81 0.81
CA GLN A 10 -12.88 47.80 -0.13
C GLN A 10 -11.71 48.41 -0.92
N HIS A 11 -10.63 47.64 -0.97
CA HIS A 11 -9.50 47.69 -1.91
C HIS A 11 -8.58 48.93 -1.87
N LEU A 12 -7.27 48.69 -1.69
CA LEU A 12 -6.33 48.57 -2.81
C LEU A 12 -4.88 48.36 -2.29
N LEU A 13 -4.43 47.12 -2.44
CA LEU A 13 -3.09 46.66 -2.87
C LEU A 13 -1.99 47.74 -3.03
N ARG A 14 -0.80 47.49 -2.45
CA ARG A 14 0.46 47.30 -3.21
C ARG A 14 1.68 47.08 -2.30
N GLY A 15 2.24 45.88 -2.42
CA GLY A 15 3.68 45.66 -2.66
C GLY A 15 4.68 45.91 -1.53
N VAL A 16 5.21 44.83 -0.95
CA VAL A 16 6.65 44.73 -0.65
C VAL A 16 7.16 43.33 -1.06
N LYS A 17 8.24 43.36 -1.83
CA LYS A 17 8.99 42.23 -2.41
C LYS A 17 9.66 41.35 -1.33
N LYS A 18 9.67 40.05 -1.62
CA LYS A 18 10.76 39.05 -1.46
C LYS A 18 12.14 39.66 -1.10
N THR A 19 12.76 39.22 0.00
CA THR A 19 14.03 38.45 0.08
C THR A 19 14.68 38.49 1.46
N GLY A 20 15.03 37.29 1.98
CA GLY A 20 16.29 37.06 2.71
C GLY A 20 16.25 37.21 4.23
N GLY A 21 16.42 36.09 4.95
CA GLY A 21 16.91 36.14 6.34
C GLY A 21 16.52 34.97 7.23
N LEU A 22 17.38 33.95 7.28
CA LEU A 22 17.70 33.14 8.48
C LEU A 22 16.55 32.59 9.33
N LEU A 23 15.99 31.44 8.92
CA LEU A 23 15.46 30.48 9.89
C LEU A 23 16.61 29.61 10.40
N ASN A 24 17.39 30.21 11.31
CA ASN A 24 18.29 29.50 12.21
C ASN A 24 17.50 29.18 13.49
N SER A 25 17.17 27.90 13.69
CA SER A 25 16.86 27.24 14.98
C SER A 25 15.91 26.05 14.71
N GLY A 26 16.16 24.81 15.12
CA GLY A 26 17.29 24.20 15.79
C GLY A 26 17.12 22.69 15.67
N PHE A 27 18.09 22.03 15.04
CA PHE A 27 18.24 20.58 15.16
C PHE A 27 18.84 20.32 16.54
N SER A 28 17.98 20.02 17.51
CA SER A 28 18.42 19.56 18.82
C SER A 28 19.08 18.19 18.67
N ILE A 29 20.41 18.19 18.72
CA ILE A 29 21.25 17.02 18.89
C ILE A 29 21.02 16.52 20.31
N VAL A 30 20.11 15.55 20.47
CA VAL A 30 19.99 14.80 21.72
C VAL A 30 21.10 13.75 21.74
N LYS A 31 22.12 14.00 22.56
CA LYS A 31 23.14 13.03 22.98
C LYS A 31 22.44 11.78 23.54
N SER A 32 22.52 10.67 22.84
CA SER A 32 22.48 9.33 23.43
C SER A 32 23.48 8.44 22.71
N SER A 33 24.57 8.14 23.41
CA SER A 33 25.69 7.36 22.90
C SER A 33 25.28 5.90 22.69
N LYS A 34 25.58 5.37 21.49
CA LYS A 34 25.55 3.96 21.03
C LYS A 34 24.46 3.58 20.01
N LEU A 35 23.34 4.31 19.91
CA LEU A 35 22.29 3.97 18.91
C LEU A 35 22.50 4.65 17.55
N THR A 36 23.11 5.84 17.54
CA THR A 36 23.35 6.65 16.33
C THR A 36 24.41 6.09 15.38
N THR A 37 25.33 5.26 15.88
CA THR A 37 26.36 4.61 15.05
C THR A 37 25.75 3.59 14.09
N TYR A 38 24.72 2.85 14.51
CA TYR A 38 24.06 1.85 13.66
C TYR A 38 23.25 2.47 12.52
N ILE A 39 22.63 3.63 12.77
CA ILE A 39 21.86 4.36 11.76
C ILE A 39 22.79 4.93 10.68
N LEU A 40 24.00 5.38 11.06
CA LEU A 40 24.98 5.94 10.13
C LEU A 40 25.59 4.87 9.21
N VAL A 41 25.79 3.64 9.69
CA VAL A 41 26.26 2.50 8.88
C VAL A 41 25.20 2.04 7.87
N LEU A 42 23.91 2.05 8.25
CA LEU A 42 22.80 1.66 7.37
C LEU A 42 22.63 2.63 6.19
N ILE A 43 22.83 3.94 6.41
CA ILE A 43 22.71 4.95 5.35
C ILE A 43 23.87 4.86 4.34
N VAL A 44 25.09 4.58 4.82
CA VAL A 44 26.26 4.40 3.92
C VAL A 44 26.17 3.10 3.11
N GLY A 45 25.64 2.01 3.70
CA GLY A 45 25.43 0.74 3.01
C GLY A 45 24.43 0.81 1.84
N ILE A 46 23.37 1.62 1.99
CA ILE A 46 22.34 1.79 0.94
C ILE A 46 22.84 2.75 -0.17
N GLY A 47 23.68 3.73 0.16
CA GLY A 47 24.23 4.69 -0.81
C GLY A 47 25.23 4.09 -1.82
N LEU A 48 25.98 3.06 -1.43
CA LEU A 48 26.94 2.38 -2.32
C LEU A 48 26.30 1.25 -3.16
N GLY A 49 25.12 0.74 -2.77
CA GLY A 49 24.44 -0.36 -3.48
C GLY A 49 23.65 0.07 -4.73
N TYR A 50 23.29 1.35 -4.86
CA TYR A 50 22.46 1.86 -5.97
C TYR A 50 23.21 2.71 -7.01
N GLY A 51 24.53 2.89 -6.86
CA GLY A 51 25.35 3.74 -7.73
C GLY A 51 26.33 3.03 -8.68
N GLY A 52 26.39 1.69 -8.68
CA GLY A 52 27.45 0.92 -9.36
C GLY A 52 27.11 0.37 -10.76
N GLY A 53 26.06 0.87 -11.43
CA GLY A 53 25.55 0.29 -12.69
C GLY A 53 25.69 1.20 -13.91
N ARG A 54 26.82 1.87 -14.13
CA ARG A 54 27.09 2.54 -15.42
C ARG A 54 28.58 2.69 -15.72
N LEU A 55 29.16 1.66 -16.33
CA LEU A 55 30.36 1.76 -17.16
C LEU A 55 30.14 0.91 -18.41
N LEU A 56 29.70 1.56 -19.49
CA LEU A 56 30.04 1.12 -20.84
C LEU A 56 31.39 1.78 -21.19
N PRO A 57 32.31 1.06 -21.84
CA PRO A 57 32.55 1.45 -23.23
C PRO A 57 32.70 0.27 -24.22
N SER A 58 32.23 0.54 -25.44
CA SER A 58 32.67 0.08 -26.77
C SER A 58 32.94 -1.42 -27.04
N SER A 59 32.06 -1.97 -27.89
CA SER A 59 32.36 -2.81 -29.06
C SER A 59 33.38 -3.95 -28.93
N SER A 60 32.86 -5.17 -28.90
CA SER A 60 33.43 -6.32 -29.59
C SER A 60 32.34 -7.37 -29.79
N GLU A 61 32.08 -7.72 -31.05
CA GLU A 61 31.32 -8.90 -31.44
C GLU A 61 31.88 -10.13 -30.72
N SER A 62 31.01 -10.85 -30.03
CA SER A 62 31.24 -12.27 -29.76
C SER A 62 29.89 -12.95 -29.73
N ASP A 63 29.63 -13.69 -30.82
CA ASP A 63 28.62 -14.73 -30.96
C ASP A 63 28.75 -15.73 -29.80
N VAL A 64 28.17 -15.41 -28.65
CA VAL A 64 27.87 -16.41 -27.64
C VAL A 64 26.46 -16.86 -27.94
N LYS A 65 26.36 -17.91 -28.78
CA LYS A 65 25.20 -18.81 -28.79
C LYS A 65 25.04 -19.35 -27.37
N THR A 66 24.35 -18.60 -26.52
CA THR A 66 23.70 -19.11 -25.33
C THR A 66 22.66 -20.10 -25.83
N LYS A 67 23.06 -21.36 -25.91
CA LYS A 67 22.13 -22.49 -25.98
C LYS A 67 21.29 -22.36 -24.73
N SER A 68 20.14 -21.72 -24.85
CA SER A 68 19.09 -21.77 -23.85
C SER A 68 18.79 -23.25 -23.70
N SER A 69 19.19 -23.80 -22.55
CA SER A 69 18.72 -25.10 -22.11
C SER A 69 17.22 -24.96 -21.99
N SER A 70 16.53 -25.35 -23.07
CA SER A 70 15.10 -25.61 -23.12
C SER A 70 14.85 -26.73 -22.11
N LEU A 71 14.71 -26.35 -20.83
CA LEU A 71 13.91 -27.10 -19.91
C LEU A 71 12.52 -27.04 -20.54
N ALA A 72 12.16 -28.09 -21.29
CA ALA A 72 10.84 -28.22 -21.87
C ALA A 72 9.83 -27.98 -20.74
N ALA A 73 9.20 -26.80 -20.76
CA ALA A 73 8.16 -26.46 -19.83
C ALA A 73 7.11 -27.54 -20.02
N LYS A 74 6.93 -28.42 -19.02
CA LYS A 74 5.84 -29.39 -19.02
C LYS A 74 4.58 -28.62 -19.44
N PRO A 75 3.83 -29.07 -20.46
CA PRO A 75 2.61 -28.38 -20.85
C PRO A 75 1.75 -28.31 -19.59
N ARG A 76 1.57 -27.09 -19.06
CA ARG A 76 0.59 -26.87 -18.01
C ARG A 76 -0.72 -27.31 -18.63
N ALA A 77 -1.28 -28.43 -18.16
CA ALA A 77 -2.62 -28.82 -18.53
C ALA A 77 -3.47 -27.57 -18.38
N GLU A 78 -4.08 -27.13 -19.47
CA GLU A 78 -4.91 -25.95 -19.48
C GLU A 78 -6.12 -26.29 -18.62
N LEU A 79 -6.08 -25.83 -17.36
CA LEU A 79 -7.18 -26.02 -16.42
C LEU A 79 -8.45 -25.49 -17.08
N THR A 80 -9.52 -26.27 -17.01
CA THR A 80 -10.82 -25.82 -17.47
C THR A 80 -11.25 -24.59 -16.67
N GLU A 81 -12.06 -23.71 -17.27
CA GLU A 81 -12.57 -22.51 -16.56
C GLU A 81 -13.28 -22.86 -15.24
N LYS A 82 -13.94 -24.03 -15.19
CA LYS A 82 -14.56 -24.56 -13.98
C LYS A 82 -13.54 -24.86 -12.87
N GLU A 83 -12.41 -25.49 -13.22
CA GLU A 83 -11.33 -25.78 -12.26
C GLU A 83 -10.63 -24.50 -11.80
N LYS A 84 -10.45 -23.51 -12.70
CA LYS A 84 -9.91 -22.19 -12.33
C LYS A 84 -10.80 -21.47 -11.32
N LEU A 85 -12.11 -21.47 -11.54
CA LEU A 85 -13.09 -20.87 -10.64
C LEU A 85 -13.10 -21.56 -9.28
N GLN A 86 -13.05 -22.90 -9.28
CA GLN A 86 -13.03 -23.67 -8.04
C GLN A 86 -11.75 -23.41 -7.22
N LEU A 87 -10.58 -23.36 -7.88
CA LEU A 87 -9.32 -22.99 -7.24
C LEU A 87 -9.33 -21.55 -6.71
N GLN A 88 -10.05 -20.64 -7.36
CA GLN A 88 -10.23 -19.28 -6.85
C GLN A 88 -11.05 -19.29 -5.55
N TYR A 89 -12.16 -20.05 -5.50
CA TYR A 89 -13.00 -20.11 -4.32
C TYR A 89 -12.26 -20.72 -3.13
N GLU A 90 -11.52 -21.81 -3.35
CA GLU A 90 -10.70 -22.43 -2.31
C GLU A 90 -9.62 -21.50 -1.76
N ARG A 91 -9.04 -20.63 -2.60
CA ARG A 91 -8.07 -19.62 -2.15
C ARG A 91 -8.74 -18.58 -1.25
N VAL A 92 -9.88 -18.05 -1.70
CA VAL A 92 -10.65 -17.08 -0.91
C VAL A 92 -11.05 -17.68 0.43
N ASP A 93 -11.51 -18.93 0.47
CA ASP A 93 -11.89 -19.59 1.72
C ASP A 93 -10.72 -19.76 2.69
N LYS A 94 -9.55 -20.16 2.18
CA LYS A 94 -8.33 -20.24 3.00
C LYS A 94 -7.91 -18.88 3.54
N ASP A 95 -8.05 -17.83 2.73
CA ASP A 95 -7.71 -16.48 3.14
C ASP A 95 -8.70 -15.92 4.16
N VAL A 96 -9.99 -16.26 4.04
CA VAL A 96 -11.02 -15.95 5.06
C VAL A 96 -10.67 -16.59 6.39
N ILE A 97 -10.38 -17.90 6.40
CA ILE A 97 -10.04 -18.63 7.64
C ILE A 97 -8.83 -17.96 8.32
N LYS A 98 -7.75 -17.73 7.58
CA LYS A 98 -6.54 -17.09 8.12
C LYS A 98 -6.77 -15.66 8.61
N SER A 99 -7.64 -14.92 7.93
CA SER A 99 -8.00 -13.57 8.34
C SER A 99 -8.79 -13.57 9.64
N LYS A 100 -9.74 -14.52 9.81
CA LYS A 100 -10.52 -14.67 11.04
C LYS A 100 -9.67 -15.19 12.20
N GLU A 101 -8.80 -16.18 11.96
CA GLU A 101 -7.81 -16.64 12.96
C GLU A 101 -6.98 -15.47 13.50
N LYS A 102 -6.52 -14.57 12.63
CA LYS A 102 -5.79 -13.39 13.05
C LYS A 102 -6.64 -12.41 13.89
N VAL A 103 -7.92 -12.27 13.57
CA VAL A 103 -8.83 -11.44 14.36
C VAL A 103 -9.03 -12.05 15.74
N ASP A 104 -9.17 -13.37 15.83
CA ASP A 104 -9.30 -14.10 17.08
C ASP A 104 -8.02 -13.98 17.93
N ASP A 105 -6.84 -14.13 17.32
CA ASP A 105 -5.54 -13.95 17.98
C ASP A 105 -5.41 -12.53 18.54
N ASP A 106 -5.68 -11.51 17.73
CA ASP A 106 -5.57 -10.10 18.13
C ASP A 106 -6.67 -9.73 19.17
N LEU A 107 -7.80 -10.44 19.21
CA LEU A 107 -8.82 -10.30 20.25
C LEU A 107 -8.34 -10.90 21.59
N VAL A 108 -7.72 -12.09 21.55
CA VAL A 108 -7.12 -12.74 22.73
C VAL A 108 -6.01 -11.88 23.32
N ASP A 109 -5.17 -11.28 22.47
CA ASP A 109 -4.10 -10.37 22.86
C ASP A 109 -4.61 -8.99 23.32
N LYS A 110 -5.91 -8.73 23.19
CA LYS A 110 -6.58 -7.46 23.52
C LYS A 110 -6.08 -6.27 22.69
N ASP A 111 -5.55 -6.55 21.51
CA ASP A 111 -5.17 -5.55 20.50
C ASP A 111 -6.42 -4.91 19.87
N ILE A 112 -7.55 -5.62 19.88
CA ILE A 112 -8.86 -5.15 19.41
C ILE A 112 -9.97 -5.48 20.42
N THR A 113 -11.10 -4.78 20.32
CA THR A 113 -12.30 -5.03 21.13
C THR A 113 -13.21 -6.09 20.51
N ASP A 114 -14.12 -6.68 21.30
CA ASP A 114 -15.14 -7.63 20.80
C ASP A 114 -15.97 -7.02 19.66
N ALA A 115 -16.39 -5.75 19.82
CA ALA A 115 -17.16 -5.03 18.82
C ALA A 115 -16.37 -4.82 17.52
N GLN A 116 -15.07 -4.56 17.62
CA GLN A 116 -14.20 -4.47 16.44
C GLN A 116 -14.01 -5.85 15.80
N SER A 117 -13.84 -6.91 16.58
CA SER A 117 -13.73 -8.28 16.06
C SER A 117 -14.96 -8.68 15.23
N GLU A 118 -16.17 -8.48 15.78
CA GLU A 118 -17.41 -8.79 15.07
C GLU A 118 -17.53 -7.98 13.76
N MET A 119 -17.27 -6.68 13.83
CA MET A 119 -17.31 -5.81 12.67
C MET A 119 -16.28 -6.22 11.59
N ILE A 120 -15.05 -6.59 11.99
CA ILE A 120 -14.01 -7.05 11.06
C ILE A 120 -14.42 -8.38 10.43
N ASN A 121 -14.90 -9.33 11.22
CA ASN A 121 -15.36 -10.64 10.74
C ASN A 121 -16.50 -10.51 9.74
N ASN A 122 -17.47 -9.64 10.01
CA ASN A 122 -18.54 -9.31 9.06
C ASN A 122 -17.99 -8.72 7.76
N LYS A 123 -16.99 -7.83 7.84
CA LYS A 123 -16.39 -7.23 6.65
C LYS A 123 -15.56 -8.24 5.84
N ILE A 124 -14.87 -9.17 6.51
CA ILE A 124 -14.18 -10.29 5.86
C ILE A 124 -15.16 -11.12 5.02
N ASP A 125 -16.33 -11.46 5.58
CA ASP A 125 -17.34 -12.25 4.90
C ASP A 125 -17.94 -11.51 3.69
N GLU A 126 -18.26 -10.22 3.86
CA GLU A 126 -18.73 -9.36 2.76
C GLU A 126 -17.72 -9.34 1.59
N VAL A 127 -16.44 -9.13 1.88
CA VAL A 127 -15.38 -9.09 0.87
C VAL A 127 -15.19 -10.44 0.22
N ALA A 128 -15.29 -11.55 0.96
CA ALA A 128 -15.19 -12.88 0.40
C ALA A 128 -16.30 -13.18 -0.62
N ILE A 129 -17.55 -12.78 -0.29
CA ILE A 129 -18.69 -12.92 -1.21
C ILE A 129 -18.42 -12.13 -2.49
N ILE A 130 -18.04 -10.86 -2.37
CA ILE A 130 -17.74 -10.03 -3.55
C ILE A 130 -16.59 -10.67 -4.34
N ARG A 131 -15.49 -11.07 -3.68
CA ARG A 131 -14.31 -11.64 -4.34
C ARG A 131 -14.62 -12.89 -5.15
N LYS A 132 -15.48 -13.77 -4.64
CA LYS A 132 -15.92 -14.99 -5.34
C LYS A 132 -16.76 -14.68 -6.57
N THR A 133 -17.44 -13.53 -6.62
CA THR A 133 -18.23 -13.15 -7.81
C THR A 133 -17.42 -12.49 -8.93
N LEU A 134 -16.18 -12.10 -8.66
CA LEU A 134 -15.36 -11.32 -9.60
C LEU A 134 -14.43 -12.21 -10.42
N ASP A 135 -14.48 -12.03 -11.74
CA ASP A 135 -13.61 -12.69 -12.70
C ASP A 135 -12.45 -11.77 -13.10
N ASN A 136 -11.24 -12.08 -12.62
CA ASN A 136 -10.05 -11.26 -12.86
C ASN A 136 -9.62 -11.16 -14.33
N THR A 137 -10.19 -11.98 -15.21
CA THR A 137 -9.93 -11.90 -16.65
C THR A 137 -10.66 -10.74 -17.33
N LYS A 138 -11.75 -10.25 -16.71
CA LYS A 138 -12.58 -9.16 -17.25
C LYS A 138 -12.14 -7.80 -16.76
N ASP A 139 -12.07 -6.83 -17.66
CA ASP A 139 -11.67 -5.46 -17.33
C ASP A 139 -12.59 -4.77 -16.32
N GLU A 140 -13.89 -5.01 -16.44
CA GLU A 140 -14.89 -4.45 -15.53
C GLU A 140 -14.69 -4.93 -14.09
N ASP A 141 -14.44 -6.22 -13.91
CA ASP A 141 -14.22 -6.81 -12.59
C ASP A 141 -12.85 -6.42 -12.01
N ARG A 142 -11.83 -6.21 -12.86
CA ARG A 142 -10.56 -5.60 -12.44
C ARG A 142 -10.74 -4.18 -11.91
N LYS A 143 -11.65 -3.38 -12.48
CA LYS A 143 -11.98 -2.04 -11.98
C LYS A 143 -12.70 -2.13 -10.64
N LYS A 144 -13.71 -3.01 -10.51
CA LYS A 144 -14.42 -3.25 -9.24
C LYS A 144 -13.46 -3.67 -8.12
N LEU A 145 -12.44 -4.50 -8.39
CA LEU A 145 -11.44 -4.85 -7.38
C LEU A 145 -10.61 -3.66 -6.91
N LYS A 146 -10.28 -2.74 -7.80
CA LYS A 146 -9.56 -1.51 -7.43
C LYS A 146 -10.43 -0.61 -6.57
N GLU A 147 -11.71 -0.48 -6.93
CA GLU A 147 -12.69 0.28 -6.15
C GLU A 147 -12.88 -0.34 -4.76
N LEU A 148 -13.08 -1.66 -4.68
CA LEU A 148 -13.20 -2.39 -3.42
C LEU A 148 -11.96 -2.21 -2.53
N LYS A 149 -10.76 -2.22 -3.10
CA LYS A 149 -9.51 -1.93 -2.36
C LYS A 149 -9.49 -0.52 -1.77
N LEU A 150 -9.99 0.47 -2.52
CA LEU A 150 -10.07 1.85 -2.06
C LEU A 150 -11.13 2.01 -0.97
N GLU A 151 -12.30 1.39 -1.15
CA GLU A 151 -13.38 1.36 -0.17
C GLU A 151 -12.92 0.73 1.14
N LEU A 152 -12.23 -0.40 1.07
CA LEU A 152 -11.70 -1.06 2.27
C LEU A 152 -10.66 -0.22 2.99
N ARG A 153 -9.81 0.50 2.25
CA ARG A 153 -8.86 1.44 2.87
C ARG A 153 -9.59 2.57 3.59
N LYS A 154 -10.62 3.16 2.98
CA LYS A 154 -11.45 4.20 3.62
C LYS A 154 -12.14 3.66 4.86
N TRP A 155 -12.85 2.55 4.73
CA TRP A 155 -13.50 1.84 5.83
C TRP A 155 -12.53 1.55 6.99
N SER A 156 -11.33 1.05 6.70
CA SER A 156 -10.32 0.77 7.73
C SER A 156 -9.87 2.02 8.48
N THR A 157 -9.81 3.16 7.78
CA THR A 157 -9.43 4.45 8.38
C THR A 157 -10.57 5.02 9.22
N GLU A 158 -11.81 4.93 8.72
CA GLU A 158 -13.02 5.42 9.39
C GLU A 158 -13.32 4.65 10.69
N ASN A 159 -12.97 3.36 10.73
CA ASN A 159 -13.24 2.48 11.87
C ASN A 159 -12.02 2.24 12.78
N ASP A 160 -10.89 2.90 12.50
CA ASP A 160 -9.60 2.73 13.22
C ASP A 160 -9.17 1.26 13.34
N VAL A 161 -9.19 0.55 12.21
CA VAL A 161 -8.86 -0.87 12.13
C VAL A 161 -7.71 -1.09 11.14
N ARG A 162 -6.82 -2.04 11.44
CA ARG A 162 -5.75 -2.43 10.53
C ARG A 162 -6.33 -3.02 9.23
N ASN A 163 -6.07 -2.35 8.09
CA ASN A 163 -6.49 -2.86 6.76
C ASN A 163 -5.95 -4.27 6.44
N SER A 164 -4.89 -4.71 7.13
CA SER A 164 -4.29 -6.04 6.97
C SER A 164 -5.26 -7.20 7.23
N TYR A 165 -6.28 -7.02 8.08
CA TYR A 165 -7.24 -8.09 8.38
C TYR A 165 -8.03 -8.50 7.14
N VAL A 166 -8.50 -7.52 6.36
CA VAL A 166 -9.41 -7.76 5.23
C VAL A 166 -8.63 -7.87 3.90
N SER A 167 -7.51 -7.16 3.78
CA SER A 167 -6.74 -7.10 2.52
C SER A 167 -6.20 -8.44 2.02
N ARG A 168 -6.05 -9.44 2.90
CA ARG A 168 -5.63 -10.80 2.52
C ARG A 168 -6.66 -11.49 1.62
N VAL A 169 -7.95 -11.20 1.78
CA VAL A 169 -9.05 -11.82 1.04
C VAL A 169 -9.16 -11.26 -0.40
N LEU A 170 -8.46 -10.17 -0.72
CA LEU A 170 -8.51 -9.47 -2.01
C LEU A 170 -7.41 -9.87 -3.01
#